data_AF-A0A7I4Z691-F1
#
_entry.id   AF-A0A7I4Z691-F1
#
_cell.length_a   1.000
_cell.length_b   1.000
_cell.length_c   1.000
_cell.angle_alpha   90.00
_cell.angle_beta   90.00
_cell.angle_gamma   90.00
#
_symmetry.space_group_name_H-M   'P 1'
#
loop_
_entity.id
_entity.type
_entity.pdbx_description
1 polymer ?
#
loop_
_entity_poly.entity_id
_entity_poly.type
_entity_poly.pdbx_seq_one_letter_code
_entity_poly.pdbx_strand_id
1 'polypeptide(L)'
;MFEVRPPEVLLLTTASLLNTTAKGGIFENHIVDRKIIIVDEASQVPEPMLACLITMFPDARQLYIGDINRMRPHVKCPGDAKPALFDGQSIMSVLERSSGVPKSALVTTFRAHPALNELPNLLPYGGLLLSGATARERRLLLDRDKFPNPHVQFALINV
;
A
#
# COMPACT_ATOMS: atom_id res chain seq x y z
N MET A 1 1.31 41.68 6.79
CA MET A 1 1.29 41.07 5.45
C MET A 1 1.56 39.59 5.64
N PHE A 2 0.64 38.71 5.25
CA PHE A 2 0.84 37.26 5.38
C PHE A 2 1.62 36.75 4.18
N GLU A 3 2.71 36.03 4.44
CA GLU A 3 3.52 35.37 3.42
C GLU A 3 3.04 33.93 3.30
N VAL A 4 2.43 33.57 2.17
CA VAL A 4 1.98 32.20 1.91
C VAL A 4 3.19 31.37 1.50
N ARG A 5 3.57 30.41 2.35
CA ARG A 5 4.67 29.48 2.06
C ARG A 5 4.13 28.21 1.41
N PRO A 6 4.77 27.71 0.34
CA PRO A 6 4.41 26.41 -0.21
C PRO A 6 4.70 25.32 0.83
N PRO A 7 3.86 24.27 0.92
CA PRO A 7 4.13 23.17 1.83
C PRO A 7 5.39 22.42 1.39
N GLU A 8 6.21 21.99 2.36
CA GLU A 8 7.36 21.12 2.12
C GLU A 8 6.91 19.72 1.70
N VAL A 9 5.85 19.22 2.33
CA VAL A 9 5.23 17.92 2.05
C VAL A 9 3.75 18.11 1.74
N LEU A 10 3.32 17.50 0.63
CA LEU A 10 1.93 17.48 0.21
C LEU A 10 1.41 16.05 0.25
N LEU A 11 0.35 15.83 1.04
CA LEU A 11 -0.30 14.52 1.22
C LEU A 11 -1.63 14.53 0.48
N LEU A 12 -1.77 13.67 -0.53
CA LEU A 12 -2.96 13.60 -1.37
C LEU A 12 -3.29 12.14 -1.67
N THR A 13 -4.58 11.85 -1.87
CA THR A 13 -4.98 10.61 -2.56
C THR A 13 -4.64 10.72 -4.05
N THR A 14 -4.50 9.59 -4.75
CA THR A 14 -4.29 9.58 -6.20
C THR A 14 -5.40 10.28 -6.97
N ALA A 15 -6.66 10.14 -6.53
CA ALA A 15 -7.80 10.86 -7.09
C ALA A 15 -7.71 12.38 -6.85
N SER A 16 -7.36 12.80 -5.64
CA SER A 16 -7.17 14.23 -5.32
C SER A 16 -6.03 14.83 -6.14
N LEU A 17 -4.93 14.10 -6.33
CA LEU A 17 -3.83 14.54 -7.18
C LEU A 17 -4.33 14.87 -8.58
N LEU A 18 -4.99 13.91 -9.26
CA LEU A 18 -5.52 14.12 -10.61
C LEU A 18 -6.50 15.30 -10.68
N ASN A 19 -7.43 15.40 -9.72
CA ASN A 19 -8.45 16.45 -9.73
C ASN A 19 -7.86 17.84 -9.47
N THR A 20 -6.83 17.94 -8.63
CA THR A 20 -6.23 19.23 -8.26
C THR A 20 -5.20 19.71 -9.27
N THR A 21 -4.61 18.83 -10.06
CA THR A 21 -3.67 19.20 -11.15
C THR A 21 -4.33 19.27 -12.52
N ALA A 22 -5.58 18.83 -12.67
CA ALA A 22 -6.36 19.03 -13.87
C ALA A 22 -6.55 20.52 -14.19
N LYS A 23 -6.98 20.82 -15.42
CA LYS A 23 -7.28 22.18 -15.86
C LYS A 23 -8.32 22.84 -14.94
N GLY A 24 -8.01 24.02 -14.40
CA GLY A 24 -8.81 24.74 -13.42
C GLY A 24 -8.66 24.22 -11.98
N GLY A 25 -7.82 23.23 -11.74
CA GLY A 25 -7.51 22.70 -10.42
C GLY A 25 -6.59 23.62 -9.62
N ILE A 26 -6.68 23.55 -8.29
CA ILE A 26 -5.92 24.43 -7.37
C ILE A 26 -4.40 24.30 -7.50
N PHE A 27 -3.91 23.22 -8.10
CA PHE A 27 -2.50 22.93 -8.31
C PHE A 27 -2.13 22.82 -9.80
N GLU A 28 -2.95 23.34 -10.71
CA GLU A 28 -2.65 23.39 -12.14
C GLU A 28 -1.28 24.06 -12.35
N ASN A 29 -0.26 23.26 -12.70
CA ASN A 29 1.16 23.66 -12.83
C ASN A 29 1.89 24.13 -11.56
N HIS A 30 1.31 23.99 -10.37
CA HIS A 30 1.92 24.49 -9.12
C HIS A 30 2.74 23.46 -8.34
N ILE A 31 2.68 22.19 -8.72
CA ILE A 31 3.40 21.12 -8.02
C ILE A 31 4.34 20.32 -8.92
N VAL A 32 4.54 20.73 -10.17
CA VAL A 32 5.36 20.00 -11.16
C VAL A 32 6.86 19.99 -10.83
N ASP A 33 7.30 20.84 -9.91
CA ASP A 33 8.68 20.99 -9.48
C ASP A 33 9.11 19.97 -8.40
N ARG A 34 8.16 19.17 -7.90
CA ARG A 34 8.40 18.19 -6.83
C ARG A 34 9.43 17.15 -7.27
N LYS A 35 10.45 16.95 -6.44
CA LYS A 35 11.59 16.07 -6.75
C LYS A 35 11.46 14.65 -6.20
N ILE A 36 10.53 14.43 -5.27
CA ILE A 36 10.30 13.14 -4.63
C ILE A 36 8.80 12.87 -4.60
N ILE A 37 8.42 11.71 -5.11
CA ILE A 37 7.05 11.19 -5.05
C ILE A 37 7.07 9.86 -4.29
N ILE A 38 6.23 9.75 -3.27
CA ILE A 38 6.04 8.52 -2.51
C ILE A 38 4.60 8.08 -2.69
N VAL A 39 4.40 6.85 -3.16
CA VAL A 39 3.09 6.25 -3.31
C VAL A 39 2.99 5.10 -2.33
N ASP A 40 2.20 5.31 -1.27
CA ASP A 40 1.84 4.25 -0.32
C ASP A 40 0.66 3.43 -0.83
N GLU A 41 0.52 2.20 -0.35
CA GLU A 41 -0.47 1.22 -0.80
C GLU A 41 -0.50 1.07 -2.34
N ALA A 42 0.66 1.14 -2.99
CA ALA A 42 0.81 1.11 -4.45
C ALA A 42 0.30 -0.20 -5.09
N SER A 43 0.10 -1.26 -4.29
CA SER A 43 -0.56 -2.49 -4.76
C SER A 43 -2.06 -2.33 -5.01
N GLN A 44 -2.67 -1.25 -4.50
CA GLN A 44 -4.08 -0.90 -4.71
C GLN A 44 -4.27 0.20 -5.77
N VAL A 45 -3.17 0.79 -6.25
CA VAL A 45 -3.22 1.86 -7.26
C VAL A 45 -3.12 1.22 -8.65
N PRO A 46 -4.05 1.54 -9.57
CA PRO A 46 -4.06 0.93 -10.90
C PRO A 46 -2.92 1.48 -11.78
N GLU A 47 -2.42 0.64 -12.70
CA GLU A 47 -1.31 0.92 -13.61
C GLU A 47 -1.39 2.27 -14.34
N PRO A 48 -2.55 2.74 -14.85
CA PRO A 48 -2.64 4.05 -15.49
C PRO A 48 -2.12 5.22 -14.64
N MET A 49 -2.22 5.12 -13.30
CA MET A 49 -1.66 6.15 -12.42
C MET A 49 -0.14 6.22 -12.48
N LEU A 50 0.56 5.11 -12.75
CA LEU A 50 2.01 5.10 -12.95
C LEU A 50 2.40 5.98 -14.14
N ALA A 51 1.71 5.80 -15.28
CA ALA A 51 1.92 6.61 -16.47
C ALA A 51 1.62 8.09 -16.21
N CYS A 52 0.55 8.40 -15.47
CA CYS A 52 0.24 9.76 -15.04
C CYS A 52 1.38 10.35 -14.20
N LEU A 53 1.88 9.63 -13.18
CA LEU A 53 2.93 10.14 -12.30
C LEU A 53 4.25 10.38 -13.04
N ILE A 54 4.66 9.46 -13.93
CA ILE A 54 5.87 9.62 -14.74
C ILE A 54 5.75 10.83 -15.68
N THR A 55 4.57 11.05 -16.25
CA THR A 55 4.34 12.17 -17.17
C THR A 55 4.25 13.51 -16.44
N MET A 56 3.60 13.54 -15.28
CA MET A 56 3.44 14.77 -14.46
C MET A 56 4.75 15.16 -13.77
N PHE A 57 5.59 14.20 -13.41
CA PHE A 57 6.83 14.41 -12.64
C PHE A 57 8.03 13.69 -13.28
N PRO A 58 8.44 14.08 -14.49
CA PRO A 58 9.48 13.35 -15.25
C PRO A 58 10.85 13.34 -14.56
N ASP A 59 11.16 14.38 -13.77
CA ASP A 59 12.44 14.53 -13.07
C ASP A 59 12.39 14.04 -11.61
N ALA A 60 11.24 13.52 -11.15
CA ALA A 60 11.08 13.11 -9.76
C ALA A 60 11.60 11.69 -9.51
N ARG A 61 12.26 11.51 -8.37
CA ARG A 61 12.54 10.17 -7.84
C ARG A 61 11.26 9.61 -7.23
N GLN A 62 10.88 8.41 -7.65
CA GLN A 62 9.62 7.79 -7.22
C GLN A 62 9.91 6.58 -6.34
N LEU A 63 9.20 6.48 -5.22
CA LEU A 63 9.21 5.35 -4.29
C LEU A 63 7.79 4.80 -4.17
N TYR A 64 7.64 3.50 -4.43
CA TYR A 64 6.35 2.80 -4.33
C TYR A 64 6.42 1.81 -3.19
N ILE A 65 5.51 1.94 -2.25
CA ILE A 65 5.38 1.08 -1.07
C ILE A 65 4.06 0.35 -1.20
N GLY A 66 4.08 -0.97 -1.08
CA GLY A 66 2.88 -1.77 -1.20
C GLY A 66 3.18 -3.25 -1.06
N ASP A 67 2.11 -4.04 -1.09
CA ASP A 67 2.16 -5.49 -0.93
C ASP A 67 1.21 -6.16 -1.92
N ILE A 68 1.78 -6.85 -2.91
CA ILE A 68 1.04 -7.54 -3.99
C ILE A 68 0.14 -8.66 -3.48
N ASN A 69 0.45 -9.21 -2.30
CA ASN A 69 -0.30 -10.30 -1.69
C ASN A 69 -1.52 -9.80 -0.91
N ARG A 70 -1.71 -8.48 -0.83
CA ARG A 70 -2.88 -7.84 -0.22
C ARG A 70 -3.92 -7.43 -1.28
N MET A 71 -4.63 -6.34 -1.02
CA MET A 71 -5.70 -5.86 -1.87
C MET A 71 -5.15 -5.40 -3.22
N ARG A 72 -5.90 -5.74 -4.27
CA ARG A 72 -5.66 -5.28 -5.64
C ARG A 72 -6.47 -4.01 -5.91
N PRO A 73 -6.19 -3.29 -7.00
CA PRO A 73 -7.00 -2.15 -7.41
C PRO A 73 -8.46 -2.58 -7.61
N HIS A 74 -9.38 -1.75 -7.16
CA HIS A 74 -10.79 -2.00 -7.38
C HIS A 74 -11.16 -1.71 -8.84
N VAL A 75 -11.77 -2.68 -9.51
CA VAL A 75 -12.26 -2.57 -10.88
C VAL A 75 -13.77 -2.83 -10.90
N LYS A 76 -14.53 -1.96 -11.59
CA LYS A 76 -16.00 -2.02 -11.66
C LYS A 76 -16.54 -2.97 -12.74
N CYS A 77 -15.67 -3.68 -13.45
CA CYS A 77 -16.04 -4.65 -14.49
C CYS A 77 -15.59 -6.06 -14.08
N PRO A 78 -16.13 -7.10 -14.75
CA PRO A 78 -15.68 -8.47 -14.54
C PRO A 78 -14.16 -8.62 -14.67
N GLY A 79 -13.55 -9.48 -13.85
CA GLY A 79 -12.08 -9.62 -13.79
C GLY A 79 -11.44 -10.17 -15.08
N ASP A 80 -12.23 -10.81 -15.93
CA ASP A 80 -11.85 -11.32 -17.26
C ASP A 80 -12.07 -10.29 -18.38
N ALA A 81 -12.67 -9.14 -18.08
CA ALA A 81 -12.84 -8.07 -19.05
C ALA A 81 -11.49 -7.43 -19.38
N LYS A 82 -11.33 -7.01 -20.64
CA LYS A 82 -10.09 -6.35 -21.12
C LYS A 82 -9.61 -5.21 -20.19
N PRO A 83 -10.48 -4.30 -19.70
CA PRO A 83 -10.02 -3.24 -18.79
C PRO A 83 -9.46 -3.78 -17.47
N ALA A 84 -10.00 -4.88 -16.93
CA ALA A 84 -9.48 -5.48 -15.71
C ALA A 84 -8.13 -6.16 -15.93
N LEU A 85 -7.95 -6.82 -17.08
CA LEU A 85 -6.72 -7.54 -17.43
C LEU A 85 -5.56 -6.60 -17.80
N PHE A 86 -5.85 -5.52 -18.53
CA PHE A 86 -4.83 -4.62 -19.07
C PHE A 86 -4.65 -3.35 -18.23
N ASP A 87 -5.72 -2.75 -17.70
CA ASP A 87 -5.64 -1.47 -16.96
C ASP A 87 -5.88 -1.65 -15.44
N GLY A 88 -6.38 -2.81 -15.02
CA GLY A 88 -6.69 -3.14 -13.62
C GLY A 88 -5.52 -3.71 -12.81
N GLN A 89 -4.34 -3.85 -13.43
CA GLN A 89 -3.14 -4.29 -12.72
C GLN A 89 -2.65 -3.19 -11.78
N SER A 90 -1.99 -3.58 -10.69
CA SER A 90 -1.42 -2.60 -9.76
C SER A 90 -0.06 -2.09 -10.22
N ILE A 91 0.29 -0.88 -9.78
CA ILE A 91 1.63 -0.33 -9.98
C ILE A 91 2.70 -1.33 -9.48
N MET A 92 2.50 -1.93 -8.31
CA MET A 92 3.44 -2.91 -7.75
C MET A 92 3.63 -4.13 -8.67
N SER A 93 2.55 -4.68 -9.23
CA SER A 93 2.63 -5.83 -10.17
C SER A 93 3.42 -5.49 -11.43
N VAL A 94 3.27 -4.27 -11.96
CA VAL A 94 4.01 -3.81 -13.14
C VAL A 94 5.49 -3.64 -12.81
N LEU A 95 5.81 -2.98 -11.70
CA LEU A 95 7.19 -2.75 -11.28
C LEU A 95 7.91 -4.04 -10.90
N GLU A 96 7.22 -5.01 -10.31
CA GLU A 96 7.81 -6.29 -9.91
C GLU A 96 8.33 -7.11 -11.09
N ARG A 97 7.63 -7.02 -12.24
CA ARG A 97 8.02 -7.65 -13.51
C ARG A 97 9.20 -6.96 -14.19
N SER A 98 9.53 -5.74 -13.79
CA SER A 98 10.66 -4.99 -14.33
C SER A 98 11.96 -5.37 -13.62
N SER A 99 12.94 -5.86 -14.37
CA SER A 99 14.27 -6.22 -13.85
C SER A 99 15.11 -5.00 -13.46
N GLY A 100 14.77 -3.81 -13.97
CA GLY A 100 15.53 -2.58 -13.74
C GLY A 100 15.13 -1.80 -12.48
N VAL A 101 14.07 -2.21 -11.78
CA VAL A 101 13.57 -1.50 -10.60
C VAL A 101 14.18 -2.12 -9.33
N PRO A 102 14.95 -1.35 -8.53
CA PRO A 102 15.45 -1.83 -7.25
C PRO A 102 14.30 -2.16 -6.29
N LYS A 103 14.39 -3.30 -5.60
CA LYS A 103 13.37 -3.79 -4.68
C LYS A 103 13.98 -4.07 -3.31
N SER A 104 13.24 -3.75 -2.26
CA SER A 104 13.59 -4.08 -0.88
C SER A 104 12.37 -4.66 -0.18
N ALA A 105 12.50 -5.87 0.35
CA ALA A 105 11.44 -6.54 1.08
C ALA A 105 11.52 -6.21 2.58
N LEU A 106 10.39 -5.80 3.17
CA LEU A 106 10.25 -5.66 4.62
C LEU A 106 9.66 -6.94 5.19
N VAL A 107 10.52 -7.81 5.72
CA VAL A 107 10.11 -9.16 6.15
C VAL A 107 9.69 -9.24 7.62
N THR A 108 9.91 -8.20 8.43
CA THR A 108 9.56 -8.24 9.86
C THR A 108 8.24 -7.52 10.14
N THR A 109 7.27 -8.22 10.71
CA THR A 109 6.00 -7.65 11.17
C THR A 109 5.99 -7.46 12.67
N PHE A 110 5.53 -6.29 13.11
CA PHE A 110 5.39 -5.93 14.52
C PHE A 110 3.92 -5.83 14.95
N ARG A 111 2.97 -6.15 14.07
CA ARG A 111 1.55 -5.83 14.32
C ARG A 111 0.89 -6.79 15.31
N ALA A 112 0.85 -8.08 14.97
CA ALA A 112 0.04 -9.07 15.68
C ALA A 112 0.87 -10.04 16.53
N HIS A 113 0.17 -10.79 17.39
CA HIS A 113 0.74 -11.91 18.14
C HIS A 113 1.36 -12.95 17.18
N PRO A 114 2.53 -13.54 17.46
CA PRO A 114 3.20 -14.47 16.54
C PRO A 114 2.30 -15.59 16.00
N ALA A 115 1.51 -16.23 16.87
CA ALA A 115 0.57 -17.27 16.47
C ALA A 115 -0.53 -16.79 15.49
N LEU A 116 -0.90 -15.51 15.51
CA LEU A 116 -1.86 -14.96 14.53
C LEU A 116 -1.21 -14.68 13.18
N ASN A 117 0.10 -14.53 13.13
CA ASN A 117 0.83 -14.32 11.88
C ASN A 117 1.09 -15.63 11.14
N GLU A 118 0.99 -16.79 11.80
CA GLU A 118 1.39 -18.08 11.23
C GLU A 118 0.67 -18.39 9.91
N LEU A 119 -0.68 -18.39 9.93
CA LEU A 119 -1.47 -18.70 8.73
C LEU A 119 -1.34 -17.61 7.63
N PRO A 120 -1.47 -16.30 7.94
CA PRO A 120 -1.22 -15.25 6.96
C PRO A 120 0.23 -15.18 6.45
N ASN A 121 1.20 -15.74 7.16
CA ASN A 121 2.59 -15.83 6.71
C ASN A 121 2.79 -17.02 5.76
N LEU A 122 2.27 -18.19 6.14
CA LEU A 122 2.46 -19.43 5.42
C LEU A 122 1.89 -19.37 3.99
N LEU A 123 0.66 -18.87 3.84
CA LEU A 123 -0.07 -18.94 2.58
C LEU A 123 0.52 -17.99 1.50
N PRO A 124 0.52 -16.65 1.69
CA PRO A 124 1.02 -15.72 0.66
C PRO A 124 2.53 -15.47 0.69
N TYR A 125 3.22 -15.64 1.82
CA TYR A 125 4.64 -15.28 1.94
C TYR A 125 5.56 -16.50 2.12
N GLY A 126 5.05 -17.73 2.02
CA GLY A 126 5.85 -18.95 2.12
C GLY A 126 6.57 -19.11 3.46
N GLY A 127 6.07 -18.48 4.53
CA GLY A 127 6.69 -18.54 5.85
C GLY A 127 7.87 -17.56 6.05
N LEU A 128 8.16 -16.68 5.09
CA LEU A 128 9.32 -15.78 5.13
C LEU A 128 9.17 -14.59 6.10
N LEU A 129 7.95 -14.27 6.55
CA LEU A 129 7.76 -13.17 7.50
C LEU A 129 8.25 -13.55 8.90
N LEU A 130 8.95 -12.62 9.53
CA LEU A 130 9.45 -12.70 10.90
C LEU A 130 8.53 -11.91 11.82
N SER A 131 8.21 -12.49 12.98
CA SER A 131 7.52 -11.73 14.05
C SER A 131 8.56 -10.94 14.84
N GLY A 132 8.53 -9.62 14.72
CA GLY A 132 9.35 -8.72 15.53
C GLY A 132 8.76 -8.43 16.91
N ALA A 133 7.48 -8.80 17.13
CA ALA A 133 6.84 -8.77 18.44
C ALA A 133 6.80 -10.18 19.03
N THR A 134 7.01 -10.28 20.34
CA THR A 134 6.86 -11.51 21.12
C THR A 134 5.40 -11.78 21.47
N ALA A 135 5.09 -13.03 21.81
CA ALA A 135 3.78 -13.39 22.36
C ALA A 135 3.41 -12.51 23.56
N ARG A 136 4.38 -12.29 24.47
CA ARG A 136 4.21 -11.50 25.70
C ARG A 136 3.77 -10.06 25.43
N GLU A 137 4.32 -9.42 24.40
CA GLU A 137 3.97 -8.04 24.02
C GLU A 137 2.58 -7.91 23.39
N ARG A 138 1.91 -9.02 23.09
CA ARG A 138 0.58 -9.06 22.45
C ARG A 138 -0.44 -9.84 23.27
N ARG A 139 -0.32 -9.80 24.61
CA ARG A 139 -1.20 -10.51 25.56
C ARG A 139 -2.39 -9.72 26.09
N LEU A 140 -2.51 -8.43 25.80
CA LEU A 140 -3.51 -7.56 26.42
C LEU A 140 -4.93 -8.15 26.42
N LEU A 141 -5.32 -8.81 25.33
CA LEU A 141 -6.65 -9.42 25.20
C LEU A 141 -6.76 -10.76 25.95
N LEU A 142 -5.70 -11.59 25.91
CA LEU A 142 -5.62 -12.85 26.66
C LEU A 142 -5.62 -12.66 28.18
N ASP A 143 -5.08 -11.54 28.65
CA ASP A 143 -5.01 -11.24 30.08
C ASP A 143 -6.35 -10.67 30.61
N ARG A 144 -7.27 -10.27 29.72
CA ARG A 144 -8.57 -9.65 30.07
C ARG A 144 -9.76 -10.54 29.82
N ASP A 145 -9.72 -11.37 28.78
CA ASP A 145 -10.85 -12.19 28.34
C ASP A 145 -10.48 -13.67 28.26
N LYS A 146 -11.50 -14.53 28.39
CA LYS A 146 -11.33 -15.98 28.22
C LYS A 146 -11.48 -16.36 26.75
N PHE A 147 -10.43 -16.93 26.18
CA PHE A 147 -10.44 -17.51 24.83
C PHE A 147 -10.52 -19.04 24.90
N PRO A 148 -11.06 -19.70 23.86
CA PRO A 148 -11.00 -21.16 23.75
C PRO A 148 -9.55 -21.69 23.81
N ASN A 149 -8.60 -20.93 23.25
CA ASN A 149 -7.17 -21.19 23.40
C ASN A 149 -6.55 -20.08 24.29
N PRO A 150 -5.98 -20.42 25.47
CA PRO A 150 -5.43 -19.42 26.39
C PRO A 150 -4.10 -18.80 25.90
N HIS A 151 -3.52 -19.31 24.83
CA HIS A 151 -2.25 -18.85 24.27
C HIS A 151 -2.39 -18.04 22.98
N VAL A 152 -3.60 -17.96 22.40
CA VAL A 152 -3.85 -17.28 21.14
C VAL A 152 -5.16 -16.51 21.23
N GLN A 153 -5.09 -15.21 20.98
CA GLN A 153 -6.25 -14.31 20.99
C GLN A 153 -7.11 -14.48 19.71
N PHE A 154 -7.60 -15.69 19.47
CA PHE A 154 -8.40 -16.06 18.30
C PHE A 154 -9.51 -17.03 18.70
N ALA A 155 -10.71 -16.78 18.18
CA ALA A 155 -11.84 -17.68 18.30
C ALA A 155 -12.61 -17.68 16.98
N LEU A 156 -12.90 -18.87 16.46
CA LEU A 156 -13.84 -19.06 15.35
C LEU A 156 -15.17 -19.51 15.95
N ILE A 157 -16.22 -18.70 15.74
CA ILE A 157 -17.56 -18.96 16.30
C ILE A 157 -18.43 -19.50 15.18
N ASN A 158 -19.02 -20.68 15.39
CA ASN A 158 -20.06 -21.20 14.50
C ASN A 158 -21.38 -20.54 14.88
N VAL A 159 -21.87 -19.63 14.02
CA VAL A 159 -23.12 -18.88 14.20
C VAL A 159 -24.28 -19.51 13.46
#